data_AF-A0ABD3QXK2-F1
#
_entry.id   AF-A0ABD3QXK2-F1
#
_cell.length_a   1.000
_cell.length_b   1.000
_cell.length_c   1.000
_cell.angle_alpha   90.00
_cell.angle_beta   90.00
_cell.angle_gamma   90.00
#
_symmetry.space_group_name_H-M   'P 1'
#
loop_
_entity.id
_entity.type
_entity.pdbx_description
1 polymer ?
#
loop_
_entity_poly.entity_id
_entity_poly.type
_entity_poly.pdbx_seq_one_letter_code
_entity_poly.pdbx_strand_id
1 'polypeptide(L)'
;MMTGESNKCAVCNEPASKRCQRCRRSWYCRREHQVSDWQSHKAQCNAIAADNSHAIHKMEFDRIRVRYGLESPENAEKIAEMLANTSGGVSAPEFASMFGMSTTEAVVFLEWIKIGVKFKEEVLDGAKNSGLS
;
A
#
# COMPACT_ATOMS: atom_id res chain seq x y z
N MET A 1 -18.53 15.63 32.21
CA MET A 1 -17.17 15.84 31.71
C MET A 1 -16.82 14.63 30.86
N MET A 2 -16.60 14.79 29.56
CA MET A 2 -16.17 13.67 28.70
C MET A 2 -14.72 13.33 29.05
N THR A 3 -14.49 12.16 29.65
CA THR A 3 -13.13 11.65 29.88
C THR A 3 -12.56 11.22 28.54
N GLY A 4 -11.81 12.11 27.89
CA GLY A 4 -11.03 11.75 26.71
C GLY A 4 -10.03 10.68 27.12
N GLU A 5 -10.16 9.48 26.57
CA GLU A 5 -9.21 8.39 26.77
C GLU A 5 -7.82 8.88 26.36
N SER A 6 -6.99 9.17 27.36
CA SER A 6 -5.62 9.59 27.12
C SER A 6 -4.84 8.38 26.61
N ASN A 7 -4.21 8.52 25.45
CA ASN A 7 -3.36 7.46 24.91
C ASN A 7 -2.29 7.08 25.95
N LYS A 8 -2.03 5.78 26.13
CA LYS A 8 -1.10 5.28 27.15
C LYS A 8 0.24 4.88 26.53
N CYS A 9 1.31 5.07 27.29
CA CYS A 9 2.64 4.66 26.88
C CYS A 9 2.75 3.13 26.83
N ALA A 10 3.22 2.58 25.71
CA ALA A 10 3.37 1.13 25.52
C ALA A 10 4.39 0.46 26.48
N VAL A 11 5.22 1.25 27.18
CA VAL A 11 6.26 0.73 28.10
C VAL A 11 5.84 0.87 29.56
N CYS A 12 5.34 2.04 29.96
CA CYS A 12 5.06 2.34 31.38
C CYS A 12 3.58 2.62 31.69
N ASN A 13 2.69 2.54 30.70
CA ASN A 13 1.24 2.77 30.80
C ASN A 13 0.77 4.18 31.25
N GLU A 14 1.71 5.08 31.55
CA GLU A 14 1.43 6.50 31.82
C GLU A 14 0.86 7.23 30.59
N PRO A 15 0.16 8.36 30.77
CA PRO A 15 -0.32 9.19 29.66
C PRO A 15 0.80 9.55 28.68
N ALA A 16 0.52 9.36 27.40
CA ALA A 16 1.44 9.56 26.30
C ALA A 16 0.92 10.63 25.35
N SER A 17 1.79 11.59 25.01
CA SER A 17 1.51 12.66 24.06
C SER A 17 2.19 12.45 22.70
N LYS A 18 3.13 11.49 22.61
CA LYS A 18 3.89 11.21 21.39
C LYS A 18 3.50 9.85 20.85
N ARG A 19 3.47 9.72 19.53
CA ARG A 19 3.24 8.45 18.82
C ARG A 19 4.36 8.17 17.85
N CYS A 20 4.56 6.90 17.52
CA CYS A 20 5.52 6.51 16.50
C CYS A 20 5.18 7.20 15.17
N GLN A 21 6.11 7.95 14.58
CA GLN A 21 5.85 8.69 13.34
C GLN A 21 5.62 7.77 12.13
N ARG A 22 6.17 6.56 12.17
CA ARG A 22 6.09 5.58 11.08
C ARG A 22 4.71 4.90 11.03
N CYS A 23 4.33 4.18 12.09
CA CYS A 23 3.06 3.44 12.12
C CYS A 23 1.88 4.25 12.69
N ARG A 24 2.15 5.33 13.45
CA ARG A 24 1.16 6.19 14.14
C ARG A 24 0.20 5.45 15.08
N ARG A 25 0.48 4.18 15.40
CA ARG A 25 -0.36 3.32 16.24
C ARG A 25 0.10 3.23 17.70
N SER A 26 1.41 3.12 17.92
CA SER A 26 1.97 3.02 19.28
C SER A 26 2.28 4.40 19.87
N TRP A 27 2.00 4.55 21.16
CA TRP A 27 2.17 5.79 21.92
C TRP A 27 3.24 5.66 22.99
N TYR A 28 3.96 6.75 23.24
CA TYR A 28 5.06 6.85 24.18
C TYR A 28 5.03 8.19 24.90
N CYS A 29 5.33 8.19 26.21
CA CYS A 29 5.47 9.43 26.96
C CYS A 29 6.77 10.18 26.60
N ARG A 30 7.80 9.44 26.16
CA ARG A 30 9.14 9.97 25.83
C ARG A 30 9.87 9.11 24.80
N ARG A 31 10.95 9.64 24.22
CA ARG A 31 11.68 9.01 23.12
C ARG A 31 12.39 7.72 23.57
N GLU A 32 12.87 7.69 24.81
CA GLU A 32 13.60 6.57 25.40
C GLU A 32 12.73 5.32 25.44
N HIS A 33 11.45 5.46 25.80
CA HIS A 33 10.50 4.34 25.78
C HIS A 33 10.21 3.84 24.36
N GLN A 34 10.19 4.73 23.37
CA GLN A 34 10.09 4.32 21.96
C GLN A 34 11.35 3.55 21.51
N VAL A 35 12.56 3.96 21.93
CA VAL A 35 13.80 3.21 21.61
C VAL A 35 13.77 1.85 22.31
N SER A 36 13.41 1.80 23.58
CA SER A 36 13.38 0.58 24.38
C SER A 36 12.39 -0.45 23.82
N ASP A 37 11.20 0.00 23.43
CA ASP A 37 10.18 -0.85 22.81
C ASP A 37 10.51 -1.21 21.35
N TRP A 38 11.55 -0.62 20.74
CA TRP A 38 11.81 -0.83 19.31
C TRP A 38 12.03 -2.31 18.95
N GLN A 39 12.71 -3.08 19.80
CA GLN A 39 12.98 -4.50 19.53
C GLN A 39 11.68 -5.33 19.41
N SER A 40 10.70 -5.10 20.29
CA SER A 40 9.37 -5.73 20.24
C SER A 40 8.46 -5.11 19.19
N HIS A 41 8.51 -3.78 19.04
CA HIS A 41 7.62 -3.02 18.17
C HIS A 41 7.97 -3.14 16.68
N LYS A 42 9.25 -3.33 16.31
CA LYS A 42 9.73 -3.20 14.93
C LYS A 42 8.93 -4.02 13.91
N ALA A 43 8.65 -5.29 14.20
CA ALA A 43 7.91 -6.16 13.29
C ALA A 43 6.49 -5.63 13.04
N GLN A 44 5.75 -5.34 14.12
CA GLN A 44 4.41 -4.78 14.03
C GLN A 44 4.42 -3.38 13.39
N CYS A 45 5.40 -2.54 13.71
CA CYS A 45 5.57 -1.21 13.13
C CYS A 45 5.70 -1.27 11.62
N ASN A 46 6.50 -2.20 11.10
CA ASN A 46 6.73 -2.37 9.67
C ASN A 46 5.46 -2.86 8.98
N ALA A 47 4.76 -3.83 9.56
CA ALA A 47 3.50 -4.34 9.01
C ALA A 47 2.42 -3.24 8.91
N ILE A 48 2.20 -2.49 10.00
CA ILE A 48 1.22 -1.38 10.01
C ILE A 48 1.64 -0.26 9.07
N ALA A 49 2.93 0.06 8.98
CA ALA A 49 3.40 1.09 8.07
C ALA A 49 3.20 0.69 6.60
N ALA A 50 3.42 -0.58 6.26
CA ALA A 50 3.14 -1.12 4.93
C ALA A 50 1.64 -1.07 4.63
N ASP A 51 0.79 -1.49 5.58
CA ASP A 51 -0.67 -1.45 5.43
C ASP A 51 -1.20 -0.02 5.24
N ASN A 52 -0.72 0.95 6.03
CA ASN A 52 -1.04 2.36 5.84
C ASN A 52 -0.61 2.86 4.45
N SER A 53 0.56 2.41 3.96
CA SER A 53 1.03 2.74 2.61
C SER A 53 0.10 2.14 1.56
N HIS A 54 -0.34 0.89 1.73
CA HIS A 54 -1.27 0.24 0.82
C HIS A 54 -2.64 0.93 0.82
N ALA A 55 -3.19 1.30 1.97
CA ALA A 55 -4.45 2.03 2.04
C ALA A 55 -4.39 3.37 1.31
N ILE A 56 -3.32 4.15 1.52
CA ILE A 56 -3.12 5.44 0.85
C ILE A 56 -2.91 5.25 -0.66
N HIS A 57 -2.05 4.31 -1.05
CA HIS A 57 -1.79 4.05 -2.46
C HIS A 57 -3.05 3.50 -3.17
N LYS A 58 -3.92 2.77 -2.47
CA LYS A 58 -5.17 2.24 -3.03
C LYS A 58 -6.15 3.36 -3.35
N MET A 59 -6.29 4.34 -2.46
CA MET A 59 -7.13 5.51 -2.72
C MET A 59 -6.64 6.28 -3.95
N GLU A 60 -5.33 6.42 -4.10
CA GLU A 60 -4.73 7.07 -5.27
C GLU A 60 -4.98 6.29 -6.55
N PHE A 61 -4.81 4.97 -6.51
CA PHE A 61 -5.13 4.08 -7.62
C PHE A 61 -6.60 4.18 -8.02
N ASP A 62 -7.52 4.09 -7.05
CA ASP A 62 -8.97 4.19 -7.31
C ASP A 62 -9.31 5.57 -7.92
N ARG A 63 -8.67 6.65 -7.45
CA ARG A 63 -8.83 7.98 -8.05
C ARG A 63 -8.39 8.02 -9.51
N ILE A 64 -7.20 7.49 -9.82
CA ILE A 64 -6.66 7.44 -11.19
C ILE A 64 -7.58 6.59 -12.08
N ARG A 65 -8.01 5.42 -11.61
CA ARG A 65 -8.89 4.51 -12.34
C ARG A 65 -10.18 5.21 -12.78
N VAL A 66 -10.83 5.92 -11.86
CA VAL A 66 -12.08 6.64 -12.13
C VAL A 66 -11.83 7.88 -13.00
N ARG A 67 -10.79 8.67 -12.68
CA ARG A 67 -10.48 9.93 -13.40
C ARG A 67 -10.20 9.70 -14.89
N TYR A 68 -9.47 8.65 -15.21
CA TYR A 68 -9.09 8.32 -16.59
C TYR A 68 -9.98 7.25 -17.23
N GLY A 69 -11.06 6.83 -16.54
CA GLY A 69 -12.00 5.84 -17.05
C GLY A 69 -11.34 4.51 -17.43
N LEU A 70 -10.32 4.07 -16.68
CA LEU A 70 -9.51 2.89 -17.00
C LEU A 70 -10.29 1.57 -16.83
N GLU A 71 -11.48 1.65 -16.24
CA GLU A 71 -12.45 0.56 -16.11
C GLU A 71 -13.42 0.45 -17.30
N SER A 72 -13.40 1.42 -18.23
CA SER A 72 -14.22 1.34 -19.44
C SER A 72 -13.72 0.20 -20.36
N PRO A 73 -14.62 -0.48 -21.08
CA PRO A 73 -14.23 -1.55 -22.00
C PRO A 73 -13.17 -1.13 -23.02
N GLU A 74 -13.30 0.07 -23.58
CA GLU A 74 -12.34 0.63 -24.55
C GLU A 74 -10.94 0.82 -23.95
N ASN A 75 -10.84 1.37 -22.74
CA ASN A 75 -9.55 1.57 -22.09
C ASN A 75 -8.95 0.25 -21.58
N ALA A 76 -9.78 -0.69 -21.14
CA ALA A 76 -9.33 -2.02 -20.71
C ALA A 76 -8.70 -2.80 -21.87
N GLU A 77 -9.28 -2.73 -23.07
CA GLU A 77 -8.74 -3.34 -24.29
C GLU A 77 -7.39 -2.70 -24.67
N LYS A 78 -7.31 -1.37 -24.68
CA LYS A 78 -6.05 -0.63 -24.90
C LYS A 78 -4.94 -1.01 -23.91
N ILE A 79 -5.28 -1.18 -22.62
CA ILE A 79 -4.33 -1.63 -21.60
C ILE A 79 -3.86 -3.07 -21.89
N ALA A 80 -4.78 -3.97 -22.23
CA ALA A 80 -4.46 -5.36 -22.52
C ALA A 80 -3.54 -5.50 -23.74
N GLU A 81 -3.82 -4.78 -24.82
CA GLU A 81 -2.98 -4.76 -26.04
C GLU A 81 -1.56 -4.27 -25.73
N MET A 82 -1.41 -3.18 -24.98
CA MET A 82 -0.09 -2.67 -24.59
C MET A 82 0.72 -3.68 -23.77
N LEU A 83 0.06 -4.34 -22.80
CA LEU A 83 0.70 -5.34 -21.96
C LEU A 83 1.10 -6.58 -22.77
N ALA A 84 0.31 -6.96 -23.78
CA ALA A 84 0.60 -8.09 -24.65
C ALA A 84 1.73 -7.80 -25.65
N ASN A 85 1.84 -6.56 -26.14
CA ASN A 85 2.78 -6.19 -27.20
C ASN A 85 4.17 -5.75 -26.69
N THR A 86 4.31 -5.48 -25.39
CA THR A 86 5.58 -5.00 -24.82
C THR A 86 6.37 -6.15 -24.20
N SER A 87 7.32 -6.70 -24.97
CA SER A 87 8.32 -7.70 -24.54
C SER A 87 9.31 -7.08 -23.53
N GLY A 88 8.83 -6.79 -22.32
CA GLY A 88 9.59 -6.13 -21.25
C GLY A 88 8.74 -5.40 -20.20
N GLY A 89 7.42 -5.32 -20.41
CA GLY A 89 6.51 -4.57 -19.55
C GLY A 89 6.39 -3.10 -19.94
N VAL A 90 5.26 -2.49 -19.59
CA VAL A 90 4.93 -1.11 -19.98
C VAL A 90 5.72 -0.10 -19.15
N SER A 91 6.35 0.89 -19.81
CA SER A 91 7.01 1.99 -19.10
C SER A 91 6.01 3.05 -18.64
N ALA A 92 6.27 3.67 -17.47
CA ALA A 92 5.39 4.70 -16.94
C ALA A 92 5.24 5.94 -17.84
N PRO A 93 6.29 6.43 -18.54
CA PRO A 93 6.15 7.55 -19.48
C PRO A 93 5.25 7.24 -20.68
N GLU A 94 5.34 6.04 -21.24
CA GLU A 94 4.49 5.63 -22.37
C GLU A 94 3.02 5.51 -21.93
N PHE A 95 2.77 4.89 -20.78
CA PHE A 95 1.44 4.81 -20.19
C PHE A 95 0.85 6.20 -19.92
N ALA A 96 1.66 7.10 -19.38
CA ALA A 96 1.28 8.48 -19.11
C ALA A 96 0.86 9.23 -20.39
N SER A 97 1.65 9.10 -21.46
CA SER A 97 1.37 9.73 -22.74
C SER A 97 0.06 9.23 -23.36
N MET A 98 -0.25 7.94 -23.20
CA MET A 98 -1.42 7.35 -23.86
C MET A 98 -2.75 7.74 -23.20
N PHE A 99 -2.76 7.85 -21.87
CA PHE A 99 -3.96 8.21 -21.11
C PHE A 99 -4.03 9.70 -20.74
N GLY A 100 -3.05 10.51 -21.19
CA GLY A 100 -2.99 11.93 -20.87
C GLY A 100 -2.84 12.20 -19.37
N MET A 101 -2.12 11.33 -18.66
CA MET A 101 -1.87 11.45 -17.22
C MET A 101 -0.42 11.85 -16.94
N SER A 102 -0.13 12.23 -15.69
CA SER A 102 1.26 12.49 -15.30
C SER A 102 2.07 11.20 -15.19
N THR A 103 3.38 11.27 -15.37
CA THR A 103 4.27 10.12 -15.15
C THR A 103 4.16 9.56 -13.74
N THR A 104 3.95 10.41 -12.74
CA THR A 104 3.74 9.99 -11.35
C THR A 104 2.46 9.18 -11.17
N GLU A 105 1.35 9.60 -11.78
CA GLU A 105 0.10 8.84 -11.75
C GLU A 105 0.24 7.49 -12.47
N ALA A 106 0.94 7.46 -13.61
CA ALA A 106 1.24 6.23 -14.32
C ALA A 106 2.07 5.25 -13.47
N VAL A 107 3.07 5.74 -12.73
CA VAL A 107 3.85 4.90 -11.79
C VAL A 107 2.93 4.28 -10.74
N VAL A 108 2.10 5.08 -10.07
CA VAL A 108 1.18 4.58 -9.03
C VAL A 108 0.24 3.52 -9.60
N PHE A 109 -0.30 3.75 -10.81
CA PHE A 109 -1.21 2.81 -11.46
C PHE A 109 -0.53 1.48 -11.81
N LEU A 110 0.65 1.54 -12.43
CA LEU A 110 1.41 0.35 -12.84
C LEU A 110 1.95 -0.44 -11.63
N GLU A 111 2.33 0.22 -10.54
CA GLU A 111 2.73 -0.45 -9.29
C GLU A 111 1.60 -1.31 -8.71
N TRP A 112 0.37 -0.79 -8.71
CA TRP A 112 -0.81 -1.53 -8.24
C TRP A 112 -1.18 -2.71 -9.12
N ILE A 113 -1.07 -2.58 -10.44
CA ILE A 113 -1.26 -3.72 -11.35
C ILE A 113 -0.27 -4.83 -11.00
N LYS A 114 1.00 -4.50 -10.79
CA LYS A 114 2.04 -5.48 -10.41
C LYS A 114 1.72 -6.15 -9.07
N ILE A 115 1.25 -5.40 -8.08
CA ILE A 115 0.83 -5.95 -6.78
C ILE A 115 -0.36 -6.91 -6.95
N GLY A 116 -1.37 -6.53 -7.74
CA GLY A 116 -2.52 -7.40 -8.02
C GLY A 116 -2.15 -8.68 -8.77
N VAL A 117 -1.24 -8.59 -9.76
CA VAL A 117 -0.71 -9.75 -10.48
C VAL A 117 0.09 -10.67 -9.55
N LYS A 118 0.99 -10.11 -8.72
CA LYS A 118 1.78 -10.87 -7.77
C LYS A 118 0.92 -11.61 -6.73
N PHE A 119 -0.13 -10.97 -6.23
CA PHE A 119 -1.09 -11.63 -5.33
C PHE A 119 -1.80 -12.80 -6.01
N LYS A 120 -2.19 -12.64 -7.29
CA LYS A 120 -2.80 -13.72 -8.07
C LYS A 120 -1.83 -14.88 -8.29
N GLU A 121 -0.57 -14.60 -8.61
CA GLU A 121 0.49 -15.60 -8.77
C GLU A 121 0.72 -16.38 -7.46
N GLU A 122 0.89 -15.68 -6.33
CA GLU A 122 1.12 -16.29 -5.01
C GLU A 122 -0.06 -17.18 -4.55
N VAL A 123 -1.30 -16.75 -4.80
CA VAL A 123 -2.50 -17.55 -4.48
C VAL A 123 -2.61 -18.79 -5.38
N LEU A 124 -2.33 -18.66 -6.67
CA LEU A 124 -2.37 -19.80 -7.61
C LEU A 124 -1.25 -20.82 -7.32
N ASP A 125 -0.05 -20.36 -6.97
CA ASP A 125 1.07 -21.23 -6.63
C ASP A 125 0.88 -21.89 -5.26
N GLY A 126 0.28 -21.16 -4.29
CA GLY A 126 -0.20 -21.74 -3.04
C GLY A 126 -1.24 -22.85 -3.26
N ALA A 127 -2.18 -22.65 -4.19
CA ALA A 127 -3.21 -23.64 -4.51
C ALA A 127 -2.63 -24.91 -5.19
N LYS A 128 -1.62 -24.75 -6.06
CA LYS A 128 -0.92 -25.89 -6.70
C LYS A 128 -0.05 -26.67 -5.71
N ASN A 129 0.59 -25.98 -4.78
CA ASN A 129 1.41 -26.60 -3.73
C ASN A 129 0.60 -27.25 -2.60
N SER A 130 -0.71 -26.94 -2.52
CA SER A 130 -1.62 -27.50 -1.51
C SER A 130 -2.30 -28.81 -1.94
N GLY A 131 -1.96 -29.37 -3.11
CA GLY A 131 -2.25 -30.74 -3.48
C GLY A 131 -3.64 -31.26 -3.09
N LEU A 132 -4.68 -30.81 -3.78
CA LEU A 132 -5.84 -31.68 -4.02
C LEU A 132 -5.55 -32.46 -5.32
N SER A 133 -4.92 -33.63 -5.16
CA SER A 133 -5.05 -34.73 -6.12
C SER A 133 -6.35 -35.47 -5.87
#